data_AF-N9K374-F1
#
_entry.id   AF-N9K374-F1
#
_cell.length_a   1.000
_cell.length_b   1.000
_cell.length_c   1.000
_cell.angle_alpha   90.00
_cell.angle_beta   90.00
_cell.angle_gamma   90.00
#
_symmetry.space_group_name_H-M   'P 1'
#
loop_
_entity.id
_entity.type
_entity.pdbx_description
1 polymer ?
#
loop_
_entity_poly.entity_id
_entity_poly.type
_entity_poly.pdbx_seq_one_letter_code
_entity_poly.pdbx_strand_id
1 'polypeptide(L)'
;MTKSNSKVIAPAMQSKTEIFIQKAIAVHGGRYDYSKVAYIVSKSKVIIGCPEHGDFEKRPDHHLAGQGCLKCTGLAKLTVKEFISKAKSVHGNLYDYSQVKYINSYTKVKIICSLHGVFEQRPNDHLKAYGCSECSKNLNAYSLSVYVKTCKKYDGHSSLYVVRLFNENESFFKVGITVNAKSRFREYTKAGYACEVITTIRDKAGYIWNLEKRLHFILKRWRYKPKNDFGGQTECFSQIPKLVCRLLDDIQQSMQMQLMT
;
A
#
# COMPACT_ATOMS: atom_id res chain seq x y z
N MET A 1 -15.05 48.16 36.86
CA MET A 1 -14.49 47.24 37.88
C MET A 1 -15.62 46.45 38.50
N THR A 2 -15.87 45.24 38.02
CA THR A 2 -16.82 44.30 38.62
C THR A 2 -16.05 43.04 38.98
N LYS A 3 -15.83 42.85 40.28
CA LYS A 3 -15.14 41.70 40.87
C LYS A 3 -15.92 40.44 40.50
N SER A 4 -15.33 39.60 39.64
CA SER A 4 -15.80 38.24 39.42
C SER A 4 -15.54 37.43 40.68
N ASN A 5 -16.61 36.99 41.34
CA ASN A 5 -16.58 36.04 42.45
C ASN A 5 -16.11 34.67 41.95
N SER A 6 -14.81 34.44 41.94
CA SER A 6 -14.22 33.10 41.87
C SER A 6 -14.48 32.42 43.23
N LYS A 7 -15.58 31.66 43.32
CA LYS A 7 -15.83 30.76 44.46
C LYS A 7 -14.71 29.72 44.54
N VAL A 8 -13.77 29.92 45.45
CA VAL A 8 -12.84 28.87 45.87
C VAL A 8 -13.63 27.92 46.78
N ILE A 9 -14.06 26.79 46.23
CA ILE A 9 -14.83 25.77 46.96
C ILE A 9 -13.84 25.04 47.88
N ALA A 10 -14.15 25.00 49.18
CA ALA A 10 -13.34 24.32 50.18
C ALA A 10 -13.17 22.81 49.85
N PRO A 11 -12.02 22.18 50.17
CA PRO A 11 -11.71 20.79 49.78
C PRO A 11 -12.74 19.74 50.23
N ALA A 12 -13.49 20.03 51.31
CA ALA A 12 -14.49 19.14 51.90
C ALA A 12 -15.83 19.06 51.13
N MET A 13 -16.03 19.92 50.12
CA MET A 13 -17.28 20.03 49.35
C MET A 13 -17.17 19.58 47.89
N GLN A 14 -15.97 19.16 47.44
CA GLN A 14 -15.73 18.82 46.04
C GLN A 14 -16.25 17.41 45.70
N SER A 15 -16.88 17.29 44.53
CA SER A 15 -17.31 15.99 44.03
C SER A 15 -16.12 15.08 43.69
N LYS A 16 -16.30 13.76 43.75
CA LYS A 16 -15.23 12.80 43.37
C LYS A 16 -14.74 13.05 41.93
N THR A 17 -15.62 13.51 41.04
CA THR A 17 -15.30 13.90 39.66
C THR A 17 -14.41 15.14 39.62
N GLU A 18 -14.74 16.19 40.37
CA GLU A 18 -13.90 17.40 40.46
C GLU A 18 -12.49 17.09 40.98
N ILE A 19 -12.39 16.27 42.03
CA ILE A 19 -11.09 15.86 42.59
C ILE A 19 -10.27 15.09 41.54
N PHE A 20 -10.90 14.20 40.77
CA PHE A 20 -10.23 13.50 39.66
C PHE A 20 -9.75 14.48 38.58
N ILE A 21 -10.60 15.42 38.15
CA ILE A 21 -10.26 16.40 37.10
C ILE A 21 -9.09 17.28 37.55
N GLN A 22 -9.09 17.77 38.79
CA GLN A 22 -7.98 18.57 39.33
C GLN A 22 -6.65 17.78 39.30
N LYS A 23 -6.67 16.52 39.74
CA LYS A 23 -5.48 15.65 39.67
C LYS A 23 -5.05 15.37 38.24
N ALA A 24 -5.99 15.16 37.33
CA ALA A 24 -5.70 14.91 35.93
C ALA A 24 -5.11 16.13 35.23
N ILE A 25 -5.57 17.34 35.57
CA ILE A 25 -4.98 18.61 35.12
C ILE A 25 -3.57 18.80 35.71
N ALA A 26 -3.33 18.42 36.96
CA ALA A 26 -1.98 18.48 37.54
C ALA A 26 -0.99 17.56 36.80
N VAL A 27 -1.43 16.40 36.30
CA VAL A 27 -0.59 15.43 35.58
C VAL A 27 -0.39 15.81 34.11
N HIS A 28 -1.45 16.25 33.42
CA HIS A 28 -1.46 16.46 31.96
C HIS A 28 -1.52 17.92 31.53
N GLY A 29 -1.56 18.86 32.48
CA GLY A 29 -1.90 20.25 32.23
C GLY A 29 -3.32 20.41 31.68
N GLY A 30 -3.53 21.47 30.89
CA GLY A 30 -4.78 21.74 30.17
C GLY A 30 -4.96 20.96 28.87
N ARG A 31 -4.28 19.81 28.69
CA ARG A 31 -4.20 19.11 27.40
C ARG A 31 -5.47 18.36 27.00
N TYR A 32 -6.34 18.01 27.94
CA TYR A 32 -7.52 17.18 27.69
C TYR A 32 -8.80 17.89 28.12
N ASP A 33 -9.88 17.60 27.41
CA ASP A 33 -11.24 18.00 27.79
C ASP A 33 -11.85 16.93 28.71
N TYR A 34 -12.39 17.37 29.85
CA TYR A 34 -13.03 16.51 30.85
C TYR A 34 -14.54 16.76 30.96
N SER A 35 -15.13 17.53 30.03
CA SER A 35 -16.56 17.89 30.00
C SER A 35 -17.52 16.68 30.09
N LYS A 36 -17.08 15.51 29.63
CA LYS A 36 -17.85 14.25 29.58
C LYS A 36 -17.46 13.23 30.66
N VAL A 37 -16.64 13.61 31.64
CA VAL A 37 -16.19 12.67 32.68
C VAL A 37 -17.30 12.44 33.70
N ALA A 38 -17.71 11.18 33.84
CA ALA A 38 -18.53 10.69 34.94
C ALA A 38 -17.70 9.73 35.82
N TYR A 39 -17.03 10.25 36.84
CA TYR A 39 -16.14 9.45 37.69
C TYR A 39 -16.91 8.76 38.83
N ILE A 40 -16.89 7.43 38.84
CA ILE A 40 -17.50 6.61 39.88
C ILE A 40 -16.41 5.98 40.77
N VAL A 41 -15.53 5.18 40.17
CA VAL A 41 -14.40 4.52 40.85
C VAL A 41 -13.14 4.52 39.98
N SER A 42 -11.97 4.32 40.61
CA SER A 42 -10.67 4.37 39.93
C SER A 42 -10.48 3.31 38.83
N LYS A 43 -11.23 2.21 38.91
CA LYS A 43 -11.16 1.09 37.95
C LYS A 43 -12.21 1.15 36.84
N SER A 44 -13.22 2.02 36.94
CA SER A 44 -14.23 2.21 35.89
C SER A 44 -13.72 3.20 34.86
N LYS A 45 -13.84 2.87 33.57
CA LYS A 45 -13.41 3.77 32.50
C LYS A 45 -14.22 5.06 32.50
N VAL A 46 -13.57 6.16 32.16
CA VAL A 46 -14.18 7.48 31.92
C VAL A 46 -13.89 7.93 30.50
N ILE A 47 -14.74 8.82 29.97
CA ILE A 47 -14.57 9.43 28.64
C ILE A 47 -13.77 10.72 28.80
N ILE A 48 -12.66 10.84 28.08
CA ILE A 48 -11.76 11.99 28.08
C ILE A 48 -11.62 12.49 26.65
N GLY A 49 -11.78 13.79 26.42
CA GLY A 49 -11.61 14.41 25.11
C GLY A 49 -10.15 14.72 24.81
N CYS A 50 -9.62 14.20 23.71
CA CYS A 50 -8.35 14.64 23.15
C CYS A 50 -8.60 15.71 22.07
N PRO A 51 -8.01 16.91 22.17
CA PRO A 51 -8.21 17.97 21.17
C PRO A 51 -7.87 17.56 19.74
N GLU A 52 -6.87 16.69 19.57
CA GLU A 52 -6.40 16.24 18.25
C GLU A 52 -7.13 15.00 17.74
N HIS A 53 -7.57 14.11 18.63
CA HIS A 53 -7.97 12.75 18.27
C HIS A 53 -9.39 12.35 18.69
N GLY A 54 -10.13 13.29 19.30
CA GLY A 54 -11.48 13.11 19.81
C GLY A 54 -11.54 12.37 21.14
N ASP A 55 -12.76 12.00 21.53
CA ASP A 55 -13.03 11.31 22.80
C ASP A 55 -12.42 9.90 22.83
N PHE A 56 -11.89 9.52 23.98
CA PHE A 56 -11.38 8.17 24.23
C PHE A 56 -11.70 7.72 25.66
N GLU A 57 -11.84 6.41 25.84
CA GLU A 57 -12.04 5.81 27.15
C GLU A 57 -10.71 5.50 27.83
N LYS A 58 -10.59 5.82 29.12
CA LYS A 58 -9.42 5.47 29.92
C LYS A 58 -9.80 5.19 31.36
N ARG A 59 -9.05 4.31 32.02
CA ARG A 59 -9.18 4.14 33.47
C ARG A 59 -8.55 5.34 34.21
N PRO A 60 -9.24 5.93 35.18
CA PRO A 60 -8.75 7.07 35.96
C PRO A 60 -7.38 6.84 36.60
N ASP A 61 -7.13 5.68 37.22
CA ASP A 61 -5.85 5.36 37.84
C ASP A 61 -4.68 5.36 36.84
N HIS A 62 -4.89 4.78 35.66
CA HIS A 62 -3.89 4.79 34.59
C HIS A 62 -3.70 6.20 34.00
N HIS A 63 -4.77 6.99 33.89
CA HIS A 63 -4.70 8.37 33.41
C HIS A 63 -3.90 9.25 34.38
N LEU A 64 -4.15 9.11 35.69
CA LEU A 64 -3.40 9.82 36.73
C LEU A 64 -1.94 9.36 36.84
N ALA A 65 -1.61 8.15 36.38
CA ALA A 65 -0.24 7.67 36.25
C ALA A 65 0.50 8.24 35.01
N GLY A 66 -0.10 9.21 34.29
CA GLY A 66 0.50 9.86 33.12
C GLY A 66 0.16 9.22 31.78
N GLN A 67 -0.70 8.18 31.73
CA GLN A 67 -1.10 7.58 30.45
C GLN A 67 -2.21 8.37 29.77
N GLY A 68 -1.89 9.06 28.68
CA GLY A 68 -2.86 9.84 27.90
C GLY A 68 -3.47 9.11 26.70
N CYS A 69 -3.82 9.90 25.68
CA CYS A 69 -4.37 9.39 24.42
C CYS A 69 -3.34 8.52 23.67
N LEU A 70 -3.72 7.28 23.35
CA LEU A 70 -2.84 6.33 22.65
C LEU A 70 -2.41 6.84 21.27
N LYS A 71 -3.26 7.60 20.58
CA LYS A 71 -2.95 8.18 19.26
C LYS A 71 -1.86 9.27 19.38
N CYS A 72 -1.95 10.16 20.38
CA CYS A 72 -0.89 11.14 20.68
C CYS A 72 0.46 10.48 21.01
N THR A 73 0.46 9.33 21.67
CA THR A 73 1.69 8.59 22.02
C THR A 73 2.25 7.74 20.88
N GLY A 74 1.55 7.65 19.73
CA GLY A 74 1.90 6.72 18.64
C GLY A 74 1.72 5.24 18.97
N LEU A 75 1.18 4.91 20.15
CA LEU A 75 0.92 3.54 20.62
C LEU A 75 -0.47 3.01 20.22
N ALA A 76 -1.27 3.83 19.53
CA ALA A 76 -2.54 3.38 18.98
C ALA A 76 -2.30 2.18 18.04
N LYS A 77 -3.07 1.10 18.26
CA LYS A 77 -3.09 -0.02 17.33
C LYS A 77 -3.54 0.49 15.97
N LEU A 78 -2.78 0.17 14.93
CA LEU A 78 -3.19 0.50 13.57
C LEU A 78 -4.47 -0.26 13.23
N THR A 79 -5.37 0.41 12.57
CA THR A 79 -6.46 -0.24 11.84
C THR A 79 -5.90 -0.96 10.60
N VAL A 80 -6.69 -1.89 10.03
CA VAL A 80 -6.36 -2.54 8.74
C VAL A 80 -6.08 -1.47 7.67
N LYS A 81 -6.92 -0.42 7.60
CA LYS A 81 -6.78 0.67 6.63
C LYS A 81 -5.48 1.45 6.80
N GLU A 82 -5.12 1.81 8.04
CA GLU A 82 -3.87 2.52 8.32
C GLU A 82 -2.63 1.65 8.04
N PHE A 83 -2.68 0.36 8.36
CA PHE A 83 -1.62 -0.57 7.99
C PHE A 83 -1.43 -0.62 6.47
N ILE A 84 -2.51 -0.82 5.70
CA ILE A 84 -2.46 -0.88 4.24
C ILE A 84 -1.94 0.44 3.66
N SER A 85 -2.40 1.58 4.17
CA SER A 85 -1.94 2.90 3.71
C SER A 85 -0.44 3.07 3.92
N LYS A 86 0.07 2.73 5.13
CA LYS A 86 1.51 2.79 5.43
C LYS A 86 2.31 1.77 4.62
N ALA A 87 1.79 0.57 4.42
CA ALA A 87 2.45 -0.45 3.62
C ALA A 87 2.55 -0.01 2.14
N LYS A 88 1.50 0.62 1.59
CA LYS A 88 1.52 1.24 0.26
C LYS A 88 2.49 2.42 0.16
N SER A 89 2.69 3.21 1.23
CA SER A 89 3.71 4.28 1.18
C SER A 89 5.13 3.73 1.17
N VAL A 90 5.38 2.59 1.84
CA VAL A 90 6.69 1.94 1.89
C VAL A 90 7.01 1.19 0.59
N HIS A 91 6.04 0.42 0.09
CA HIS A 91 6.25 -0.53 -1.02
C HIS A 91 5.57 -0.12 -2.33
N GLY A 92 4.84 1.00 -2.36
CA GLY A 92 4.01 1.36 -3.50
C GLY A 92 2.96 0.29 -3.81
N ASN A 93 2.85 -0.07 -5.09
CA ASN A 93 1.89 -1.07 -5.60
C ASN A 93 2.53 -2.46 -5.79
N LEU A 94 3.58 -2.81 -5.03
CA LEU A 94 4.26 -4.11 -5.11
C LEU A 94 3.47 -5.28 -4.52
N TYR A 95 2.51 -4.97 -3.64
CA TYR A 95 1.78 -5.96 -2.86
C TYR A 95 0.28 -5.68 -2.89
N ASP A 96 -0.50 -6.76 -2.93
CA ASP A 96 -1.93 -6.75 -2.66
C ASP A 96 -2.20 -7.21 -1.22
N TYR A 97 -3.11 -6.49 -0.56
CA TYR A 97 -3.50 -6.66 0.83
C TYR A 97 -4.95 -7.14 0.99
N SER A 98 -5.59 -7.58 -0.10
CA SER A 98 -6.97 -8.09 -0.14
C SER A 98 -7.24 -9.21 0.85
N GLN A 99 -6.23 -10.00 1.21
CA GLN A 99 -6.33 -11.10 2.17
C GLN A 99 -5.82 -10.75 3.58
N VAL A 100 -5.48 -9.49 3.86
CA VAL A 100 -4.94 -9.07 5.15
C VAL A 100 -6.04 -9.09 6.22
N LYS A 101 -5.87 -9.98 7.20
CA LYS A 101 -6.63 -9.99 8.47
C LYS A 101 -5.75 -9.43 9.58
N TYR A 102 -5.73 -8.10 9.72
CA TYR A 102 -4.86 -7.44 10.69
C TYR A 102 -5.42 -7.56 12.12
N ILE A 103 -4.63 -8.12 13.02
CA ILE A 103 -4.97 -8.25 14.45
C ILE A 103 -4.08 -7.31 15.29
N ASN A 104 -2.78 -7.33 15.04
CA ASN A 104 -1.78 -6.47 15.68
C ASN A 104 -0.49 -6.46 14.82
N SER A 105 0.53 -5.73 15.26
CA SER A 105 1.78 -5.54 14.52
C SER A 105 2.71 -6.76 14.49
N TYR A 106 2.47 -7.77 15.33
CA TYR A 106 3.33 -8.95 15.53
C TYR A 106 2.72 -10.25 14.99
N THR A 107 1.41 -10.31 14.82
CA THR A 107 0.73 -11.44 14.21
C THR A 107 0.93 -11.39 12.69
N LYS A 108 1.42 -12.49 12.11
CA LYS A 108 1.63 -12.60 10.67
C LYS A 108 0.31 -12.39 9.92
N VAL A 109 0.40 -11.66 8.80
CA VAL A 109 -0.70 -11.45 7.87
C VAL A 109 -0.33 -12.02 6.50
N LYS A 110 -1.34 -12.45 5.75
CA LYS A 110 -1.19 -12.89 4.36
C LYS A 110 -1.09 -11.67 3.45
N ILE A 111 0.06 -11.49 2.83
CA ILE A 111 0.35 -10.44 1.85
C ILE A 111 0.57 -11.11 0.51
N ILE A 112 0.04 -10.53 -0.56
CA ILE A 112 0.19 -11.08 -1.90
C ILE A 112 1.27 -10.29 -2.61
N CYS A 113 2.44 -10.89 -2.83
CA CYS A 113 3.44 -10.33 -3.72
C CYS A 113 2.93 -10.41 -5.16
N SER A 114 2.95 -9.28 -5.87
CA SER A 114 2.57 -9.26 -7.28
C SER A 114 3.39 -10.22 -8.13
N LEU A 115 4.63 -10.56 -7.74
CA LEU A 115 5.50 -11.48 -8.49
C LEU A 115 5.40 -12.93 -8.02
N HIS A 116 5.46 -13.15 -6.70
CA HIS A 116 5.69 -14.47 -6.12
C HIS A 116 4.44 -15.05 -5.42
N GLY A 117 3.32 -14.34 -5.42
CA GLY A 117 2.07 -14.79 -4.82
C GLY A 117 2.00 -14.58 -3.30
N VAL A 118 1.16 -15.38 -2.63
CA VAL A 118 0.86 -15.21 -1.20
C VAL A 118 2.07 -15.60 -0.34
N PHE A 119 2.42 -14.74 0.61
CA PHE A 119 3.39 -15.02 1.65
C PHE A 119 2.90 -14.44 2.99
N GLU A 120 3.49 -14.91 4.08
CA GLU A 120 3.14 -14.45 5.42
C GLU A 120 4.27 -13.61 6.02
N GLN A 121 3.92 -12.43 6.53
CA GLN A 121 4.89 -11.54 7.17
C GLN A 121 4.23 -10.77 8.32
N ARG A 122 5.03 -10.39 9.32
CA ARG A 122 4.55 -9.52 10.40
C ARG A 122 4.36 -8.10 9.86
N PRO A 123 3.27 -7.40 10.21
CA PRO A 123 3.06 -6.03 9.78
C PRO A 123 4.20 -5.07 10.16
N ASN A 124 4.79 -5.19 11.35
CA ASN A 124 5.91 -4.33 11.76
C ASN A 124 7.15 -4.50 10.87
N ASP A 125 7.48 -5.73 10.49
CA ASP A 125 8.60 -6.04 9.61
C ASP A 125 8.28 -5.52 8.20
N HIS A 126 7.06 -5.75 7.73
CA HIS A 126 6.64 -5.24 6.43
C HIS A 126 6.76 -3.71 6.33
N LEU A 127 6.36 -2.99 7.38
CA LEU A 127 6.49 -1.53 7.46
C LEU A 127 7.94 -1.02 7.58
N LYS A 128 8.89 -1.88 7.97
CA LYS A 128 10.34 -1.59 7.94
C LYS A 128 10.96 -1.82 6.55
N ALA A 129 10.14 -1.89 5.50
CA ALA A 129 10.54 -2.19 4.13
C ALA A 129 11.05 -3.63 3.90
N TYR A 130 10.83 -4.56 4.83
CA TYR A 130 11.00 -5.98 4.51
C TYR A 130 9.88 -6.42 3.55
N GLY A 131 10.26 -7.09 2.47
CA GLY A 131 9.35 -7.51 1.42
C GLY A 131 9.20 -9.03 1.34
N CYS A 132 8.73 -9.51 0.20
CA CYS A 132 8.78 -10.93 -0.16
C CYS A 132 10.25 -11.39 -0.27
N SER A 133 10.58 -12.50 0.38
CA SER A 133 11.93 -13.09 0.37
C SER A 133 12.44 -13.38 -1.04
N GLU A 134 11.57 -13.81 -1.94
CA GLU A 134 11.92 -14.10 -3.33
C GLU A 134 12.17 -12.81 -4.13
N CYS A 135 11.49 -11.71 -3.82
CA CYS A 135 11.86 -10.40 -4.37
C CYS A 135 13.25 -10.00 -3.87
N SER A 136 13.50 -10.08 -2.56
CA SER A 136 14.78 -9.69 -1.96
C SER A 136 15.97 -10.45 -2.52
N LYS A 137 15.82 -11.75 -2.85
CA LYS A 137 16.87 -12.55 -3.50
C LYS A 137 17.17 -12.11 -4.93
N ASN A 138 16.19 -11.53 -5.63
CA ASN A 138 16.27 -11.18 -7.06
C ASN A 138 16.48 -9.67 -7.32
N LEU A 139 16.65 -8.84 -6.29
CA LEU A 139 16.59 -7.38 -6.44
C LEU A 139 17.96 -6.73 -6.70
N ASN A 140 18.19 -6.43 -7.99
CA ASN A 140 18.75 -5.13 -8.38
C ASN A 140 17.68 -4.04 -8.12
N ALA A 141 17.45 -3.65 -6.87
CA ALA A 141 16.50 -2.57 -6.48
C ALA A 141 16.77 -1.23 -7.20
N TYR A 142 17.98 -1.06 -7.73
CA TYR A 142 18.37 0.03 -8.61
C TYR A 142 17.54 0.10 -9.91
N SER A 143 17.13 -1.03 -10.51
CA SER A 143 16.45 -1.04 -11.82
C SER A 143 15.03 -0.45 -11.79
N LEU A 144 14.20 -0.78 -10.79
CA LEU A 144 12.85 -0.23 -10.67
C LEU A 144 12.88 1.27 -10.35
N SER A 145 13.71 1.69 -9.40
CA SER A 145 13.79 3.10 -8.99
C SER A 145 14.28 3.99 -10.14
N VAL A 146 15.27 3.52 -10.92
CA VAL A 146 15.73 4.19 -12.14
C VAL A 146 14.61 4.24 -13.17
N TYR A 147 13.94 3.12 -13.45
CA TYR A 147 12.84 3.07 -14.41
C TYR A 147 11.71 4.05 -14.08
N VAL A 148 11.25 4.06 -12.82
CA VAL A 148 10.22 4.99 -12.35
C VAL A 148 10.67 6.45 -12.46
N LYS A 149 11.93 6.75 -12.11
CA LYS A 149 12.51 8.10 -12.30
C LYS A 149 12.50 8.51 -13.78
N THR A 150 12.90 7.62 -14.69
CA THR A 150 12.87 7.88 -16.14
C THR A 150 11.46 8.13 -16.66
N CYS A 151 10.44 7.51 -16.07
CA CYS A 151 9.05 7.70 -16.47
C CYS A 151 8.42 8.98 -15.93
N LYS A 152 9.05 9.70 -14.98
CA LYS A 152 8.50 10.99 -14.47
C LYS A 152 8.29 12.02 -15.57
N LYS A 153 9.14 12.03 -16.61
CA LYS A 153 8.97 12.91 -17.80
C LYS A 153 7.76 12.56 -18.67
N TYR A 154 7.09 11.45 -18.39
CA TYR A 154 5.87 10.98 -19.05
C TYR A 154 4.72 10.84 -18.03
N ASP A 155 4.58 11.81 -17.14
CA ASP A 155 3.57 11.84 -16.08
C ASP A 155 3.67 10.64 -15.10
N GLY A 156 4.84 9.99 -15.03
CA GLY A 156 5.02 8.79 -14.20
C GLY A 156 4.28 7.56 -14.71
N HIS A 157 3.75 7.58 -15.93
CA HIS A 157 3.01 6.49 -16.55
C HIS A 157 3.84 5.75 -17.59
N SER A 158 3.49 4.49 -17.82
CA SER A 158 4.06 3.65 -18.87
C SER A 158 2.98 2.73 -19.42
N SER A 159 3.28 2.01 -20.50
CA SER A 159 2.38 1.03 -21.09
C SER A 159 3.05 -0.35 -21.12
N LEU A 160 2.36 -1.37 -20.62
CA LEU A 160 2.61 -2.77 -20.96
C LEU A 160 1.91 -3.07 -22.28
N TYR A 161 2.56 -3.82 -23.16
CA TYR A 161 1.93 -4.41 -24.33
C TYR A 161 2.18 -5.92 -24.39
N VAL A 162 1.19 -6.64 -24.91
CA VAL A 162 1.33 -8.01 -25.38
C VAL A 162 1.01 -8.00 -26.86
N VAL A 163 1.97 -8.39 -27.68
CA VAL A 163 1.82 -8.44 -29.13
C VAL A 163 2.17 -9.82 -29.64
N ARG A 164 1.51 -10.24 -30.71
CA ARG A 164 1.91 -11.40 -31.51
C ARG A 164 2.77 -10.91 -32.67
N LEU A 165 3.97 -11.46 -32.78
CA LEU A 165 4.90 -11.22 -33.85
C LEU A 165 4.95 -12.45 -34.74
N PHE A 166 4.85 -12.26 -36.05
CA PHE A 166 4.81 -13.38 -36.99
C PHE A 166 5.30 -12.99 -38.38
N ASN A 167 5.77 -14.00 -39.09
CA ASN A 167 6.06 -13.99 -40.51
C ASN A 167 5.77 -15.40 -41.07
N GLU A 168 6.23 -15.69 -42.29
CA GLU A 168 6.02 -17.00 -42.93
C GLU A 168 6.72 -18.16 -42.19
N ASN A 169 7.76 -17.88 -41.40
CA ASN A 169 8.66 -18.88 -40.81
C ASN A 169 8.42 -19.15 -39.32
N GLU A 170 7.77 -18.24 -38.61
CA GLU A 170 7.52 -18.35 -37.18
C GLU A 170 6.41 -17.42 -36.70
N SER A 171 5.82 -17.77 -35.55
CA SER A 171 4.86 -16.94 -34.83
C SER A 171 5.07 -17.10 -33.33
N PHE A 172 5.16 -15.98 -32.62
CA PHE A 172 5.41 -15.96 -31.19
C PHE A 172 4.83 -14.68 -30.58
N PHE A 173 4.94 -14.54 -29.27
CA PHE A 173 4.44 -13.40 -28.52
C PHE A 173 5.58 -12.62 -27.90
N LYS A 174 5.39 -11.31 -27.74
CA LYS A 174 6.28 -10.44 -26.97
C LYS A 174 5.49 -9.71 -25.90
N VAL A 175 6.04 -9.72 -24.69
CA VAL A 175 5.49 -8.96 -23.54
C VAL A 175 6.54 -7.96 -23.12
N GLY A 176 6.25 -6.67 -23.25
CA GLY A 176 7.21 -5.63 -22.91
C GLY A 176 6.55 -4.34 -22.46
N ILE A 177 7.37 -3.47 -21.88
CA ILE A 177 6.94 -2.14 -21.43
C ILE A 177 7.58 -1.02 -22.26
N THR A 178 6.85 0.07 -22.44
CA THR A 178 7.33 1.26 -23.15
C THR A 178 6.51 2.48 -22.82
N VAL A 179 7.16 3.63 -22.87
CA VAL A 179 6.52 4.95 -22.86
C VAL A 179 6.09 5.40 -24.26
N ASN A 180 6.56 4.71 -25.31
CA ASN A 180 6.25 4.96 -26.72
C ASN A 180 6.11 3.65 -27.51
N ALA A 181 4.88 3.14 -27.65
CA ALA A 181 4.60 1.88 -28.33
C ALA A 181 4.83 1.94 -29.85
N LYS A 182 4.49 3.08 -30.49
CA LYS A 182 4.65 3.27 -31.94
C LYS A 182 6.10 3.15 -32.41
N SER A 183 7.06 3.59 -31.61
CA SER A 183 8.48 3.42 -31.94
C SER A 183 8.88 1.95 -31.92
N ARG A 184 8.46 1.20 -30.88
CA ARG A 184 8.82 -0.22 -30.72
C ARG A 184 8.25 -1.09 -31.83
N PHE A 185 6.99 -0.87 -32.23
CA PHE A 185 6.38 -1.71 -33.27
C PHE A 185 7.04 -1.51 -34.64
N ARG A 186 7.54 -0.30 -34.93
CA ARG A 186 8.33 -0.04 -36.14
C ARG A 186 9.65 -0.79 -36.17
N GLU A 187 10.29 -1.03 -35.03
CA GLU A 187 11.51 -1.84 -34.95
C GLU A 187 11.23 -3.29 -35.33
N TYR A 188 10.09 -3.85 -34.92
CA TYR A 188 9.70 -5.23 -35.27
C TYR A 188 9.38 -5.38 -36.75
N THR A 189 8.70 -4.40 -37.34
CA THR A 189 8.45 -4.37 -38.79
C THR A 189 9.77 -4.31 -39.57
N LYS A 190 10.73 -3.49 -39.13
CA LYS A 190 12.08 -3.45 -39.73
C LYS A 190 12.84 -4.78 -39.61
N ALA A 191 12.59 -5.53 -38.54
CA ALA A 191 13.15 -6.87 -38.34
C ALA A 191 12.42 -7.97 -39.15
N GLY A 192 11.41 -7.62 -39.95
CA GLY A 192 10.71 -8.57 -40.83
C GLY A 192 9.53 -9.28 -40.17
N TYR A 193 8.91 -8.70 -39.14
CA TYR A 193 7.71 -9.25 -38.51
C TYR A 193 6.49 -8.35 -38.71
N ALA A 194 5.35 -8.97 -39.03
CA ALA A 194 4.04 -8.38 -38.80
C ALA A 194 3.74 -8.37 -37.29
N CYS A 195 2.97 -7.38 -36.85
CA CYS A 195 2.67 -7.15 -35.44
C CYS A 195 1.15 -7.05 -35.24
N GLU A 196 0.58 -7.97 -34.46
CA GLU A 196 -0.80 -7.95 -34.01
C GLU A 196 -0.83 -7.59 -32.52
N VAL A 197 -1.58 -6.55 -32.16
CA VAL A 197 -1.69 -6.11 -30.76
C VAL A 197 -2.78 -6.93 -30.06
N ILE A 198 -2.39 -7.72 -29.06
CA ILE A 198 -3.31 -8.52 -28.25
C ILE A 198 -3.90 -7.66 -27.13
N THR A 199 -3.05 -6.96 -26.38
CA THR A 199 -3.50 -6.02 -25.35
C THR A 199 -2.47 -4.93 -25.08
N THR A 200 -2.95 -3.80 -24.58
CA THR A 200 -2.12 -2.70 -24.06
C THR A 200 -2.74 -2.16 -22.78
N ILE A 201 -1.95 -2.08 -21.71
CA ILE A 201 -2.37 -1.58 -20.40
C ILE A 201 -1.50 -0.39 -20.05
N ARG A 202 -2.11 0.76 -19.78
CA ARG A 202 -1.42 2.01 -19.42
C ARG A 202 -1.73 2.37 -17.97
N ASP A 203 -0.71 2.47 -17.14
CA ASP A 203 -0.85 2.82 -15.72
C ASP A 203 0.47 3.41 -15.21
N LYS A 204 0.56 3.69 -13.90
CA LYS A 204 1.76 4.12 -13.20
C LYS A 204 2.92 3.18 -13.50
N ALA A 205 4.07 3.76 -13.82
CA ALA A 205 5.25 3.03 -14.29
C ALA A 205 5.71 1.92 -13.34
N GLY A 206 5.60 2.14 -12.02
CA GLY A 206 5.93 1.11 -11.04
C GLY A 206 5.01 -0.11 -11.11
N TYR A 207 3.70 0.10 -11.30
CA TYR A 207 2.74 -0.99 -11.49
C TYR A 207 3.02 -1.75 -12.78
N ILE A 208 3.23 -1.03 -13.89
CA ILE A 208 3.52 -1.60 -15.20
C ILE A 208 4.82 -2.43 -15.19
N TRP A 209 5.87 -1.94 -14.54
CA TRP A 209 7.13 -2.68 -14.38
C TRP A 209 6.91 -3.99 -13.59
N ASN A 210 6.17 -3.92 -12.48
CA ASN A 210 5.87 -5.11 -11.67
C ASN A 210 5.03 -6.13 -12.45
N LEU A 211 4.04 -5.65 -13.21
CA LEU A 211 3.19 -6.49 -14.03
C LEU A 211 4.01 -7.20 -15.11
N GLU A 212 4.93 -6.50 -15.79
CA GLU A 212 5.85 -7.13 -16.74
C GLU A 212 6.68 -8.24 -16.09
N LYS A 213 7.32 -7.96 -14.95
CA LYS A 213 8.13 -8.99 -14.26
C LYS A 213 7.29 -10.18 -13.82
N ARG A 214 6.05 -9.95 -13.39
CA ARG A 214 5.10 -11.03 -13.06
C ARG A 214 4.83 -11.90 -14.29
N LEU A 215 4.51 -11.26 -15.42
CA LEU A 215 4.22 -11.96 -16.66
C LEU A 215 5.44 -12.73 -17.15
N HIS A 216 6.63 -12.14 -17.14
CA HIS A 216 7.87 -12.84 -17.50
C HIS A 216 8.17 -14.03 -16.58
N PHE A 217 7.87 -13.91 -15.29
CA PHE A 217 8.00 -15.02 -14.33
C PHE A 217 7.03 -16.16 -14.64
N ILE A 218 5.74 -15.85 -14.80
CA ILE A 218 4.70 -16.83 -15.17
C ILE A 218 5.06 -17.48 -16.50
N LEU A 219 5.49 -16.68 -17.47
CA LEU A 219 5.76 -17.10 -18.84
C LEU A 219 7.12 -17.77 -19.04
N LYS A 220 7.95 -17.88 -17.99
CA LYS A 220 9.35 -18.34 -18.08
C LYS A 220 9.50 -19.67 -18.82
N ARG A 221 8.57 -20.60 -18.64
CA ARG A 221 8.59 -21.93 -19.29
C ARG A 221 8.28 -21.89 -20.80
N TRP A 222 7.70 -20.81 -21.30
CA TRP A 222 7.38 -20.60 -22.71
C TRP A 222 8.34 -19.64 -23.39
N ARG A 223 9.51 -19.32 -22.81
CA ARG A 223 10.49 -18.44 -23.47
C ARG A 223 10.81 -18.93 -24.88
N TYR A 224 10.93 -17.97 -25.79
CA TYR A 224 11.18 -18.22 -27.20
C TYR A 224 12.29 -17.29 -27.70
N LYS A 225 13.17 -17.81 -28.55
CA LYS A 225 14.23 -17.04 -29.20
C LYS A 225 13.83 -16.85 -30.67
N PRO A 226 13.52 -15.61 -31.10
CA PRO A 226 13.21 -15.30 -32.50
C PRO A 226 14.36 -15.66 -33.44
N LYS A 227 14.04 -15.94 -34.72
CA LYS A 227 15.07 -16.19 -35.75
C LYS A 227 15.72 -14.89 -36.23
N ASN A 228 14.96 -13.79 -36.34
CA ASN A 228 15.49 -12.49 -36.72
C ASN A 228 15.79 -11.66 -35.47
N ASP A 229 16.96 -11.03 -35.44
CA ASP A 229 17.41 -10.22 -34.30
C ASP A 229 16.69 -8.86 -34.22
N PHE A 230 16.30 -8.48 -33.01
CA PHE A 230 15.81 -7.14 -32.69
C PHE A 230 15.95 -6.82 -31.19
N GLY A 231 15.79 -5.54 -30.84
CA GLY A 231 15.87 -5.07 -29.46
C GLY A 231 14.80 -5.68 -28.54
N GLY A 232 15.23 -6.28 -27.43
CA GLY A 232 14.32 -6.86 -26.43
C GLY A 232 13.83 -8.28 -26.76
N GLN A 233 14.54 -9.03 -27.60
CA GLN A 233 14.18 -10.41 -27.95
C GLN A 233 14.16 -11.40 -26.77
N THR A 234 14.81 -11.08 -25.65
CA THR A 234 14.80 -11.90 -24.41
C THR A 234 13.43 -11.98 -23.72
N GLU A 235 12.46 -11.18 -24.18
CA GLU A 235 11.11 -11.06 -23.63
C GLU A 235 10.05 -11.66 -24.59
N CYS A 236 10.46 -12.64 -25.39
CA CYS A 236 9.59 -13.35 -26.33
C CYS A 236 9.18 -14.74 -25.80
N PHE A 237 7.98 -15.18 -26.18
CA PHE A 237 7.35 -16.39 -25.67
C PHE A 237 6.60 -17.13 -26.78
N SER A 238 6.64 -18.45 -26.79
CA SER A 238 5.97 -19.28 -27.80
C SER A 238 4.46 -19.28 -27.66
N GLN A 239 3.95 -19.11 -26.42
CA GLN A 239 2.52 -19.14 -26.11
C GLN A 239 2.19 -18.23 -24.94
N ILE A 240 0.93 -17.73 -24.93
CA ILE A 240 0.32 -17.08 -23.77
C ILE A 240 -0.77 -18.01 -23.22
N PRO A 241 -0.61 -18.57 -22.01
CA PRO A 241 -1.61 -19.47 -21.43
C PRO A 241 -2.95 -18.76 -21.19
N LYS A 242 -4.06 -19.49 -21.31
CA LYS A 242 -5.42 -18.96 -21.04
C LYS A 242 -5.57 -18.29 -19.67
N LEU A 243 -4.81 -18.73 -18.67
CA LEU A 243 -4.80 -18.09 -17.34
C LEU A 243 -4.22 -16.66 -17.40
N VAL A 244 -3.19 -16.43 -18.21
CA VAL A 244 -2.58 -15.12 -18.41
C VAL A 244 -3.52 -14.22 -19.21
N CYS A 245 -4.20 -14.74 -20.23
CA CYS A 245 -5.22 -13.96 -20.96
C CYS A 245 -6.31 -13.46 -19.99
N ARG A 246 -6.89 -14.37 -19.20
CA ARG A 246 -7.89 -14.00 -18.18
C ARG A 246 -7.40 -12.94 -17.20
N LEU A 247 -6.16 -13.07 -16.71
CA LEU A 247 -5.55 -12.06 -15.84
C LEU A 247 -5.48 -10.69 -16.51
N LEU A 248 -5.10 -10.62 -17.79
CA LEU A 248 -5.01 -9.37 -18.54
C LEU A 248 -6.40 -8.76 -18.78
N ASP A 249 -7.39 -9.59 -19.10
CA ASP A 249 -8.78 -9.19 -19.32
C ASP A 249 -9.39 -8.61 -18.03
N ASP A 250 -9.21 -9.29 -16.89
CA ASP A 250 -9.69 -8.85 -15.57
C ASP A 250 -9.10 -7.47 -15.19
N ILE A 251 -7.81 -7.26 -15.48
CA ILE A 251 -7.15 -5.97 -15.23
C ILE A 251 -7.80 -4.88 -16.10
N GLN A 252 -8.00 -5.12 -17.40
CA GLN A 252 -8.60 -4.13 -18.29
C GLN A 252 -10.04 -3.77 -17.88
N GLN A 253 -10.85 -4.76 -17.53
CA GLN A 253 -12.23 -4.52 -17.06
C GLN A 253 -12.25 -3.70 -15.77
N SER A 254 -11.37 -4.01 -14.81
CA SER A 254 -11.30 -3.27 -13.54
C SER A 254 -10.98 -1.78 -13.74
N MET A 255 -10.11 -1.45 -14.71
CA MET A 255 -9.76 -0.07 -15.04
C MET A 255 -10.90 0.67 -15.72
N GLN A 256 -11.68 0.00 -16.58
CA GLN A 256 -12.84 0.60 -17.23
C GLN A 256 -13.94 0.98 -16.22
N MET A 257 -14.18 0.14 -15.20
CA MET A 257 -15.16 0.47 -14.15
C MET A 257 -14.75 1.68 -13.31
N GLN A 258 -13.47 1.85 -13.01
CA GLN A 258 -12.96 3.00 -12.23
C GLN A 258 -13.08 4.35 -12.96
N LEU A 259 -13.24 4.34 -14.28
CA LEU A 259 -13.46 5.55 -15.08
C LEU A 259 -14.94 5.95 -15.19
N MET A 260 -15.86 5.06 -14.77
CA MET A 260 -17.31 5.29 -14.81
C MET A 260 -17.93 5.68 -13.46
N THR A 261 -17.14 5.76 -12.40
CA THR A 261 -17.52 6.19 -11.04
C THR A 261 -16.82 7.46 -10.64
#